data_AF-A0A1A8J0W3-F1
#
_entry.id   AF-A0A1A8J0W3-F1
#
_cell.length_a   1.000
_cell.length_b   1.000
_cell.length_c   1.000
_cell.angle_alpha   90.00
_cell.angle_beta   90.00
_cell.angle_gamma   90.00
#
_symmetry.space_group_name_H-M   'P 1'
#
loop_
_entity.id
_entity.type
_entity.pdbx_description
1 polymer ?
#
loop_
_entity_poly.entity_id
_entity_poly.type
_entity_poly.pdbx_seq_one_letter_code
_entity_poly.pdbx_strand_id
1 'polypeptide(L)' 'TEQAQMLGVEPDVLFCQRFLEEEGVCVGPGCENGQDDDNFHIRICVLAPPAALEEVLTRLGSFHLRLLSSCC' A
#
# COMPACT_ATOMS: atom_id res chain seq x y z
N THR A 1 10.78 0.90 5.58
CA THR A 1 10.90 2.36 5.78
C THR A 1 12.22 2.88 5.24
N GLU A 2 13.36 2.23 5.49
CA GLU A 2 14.69 2.63 4.98
C GLU A 2 14.72 2.90 3.46
N GLN A 3 14.15 1.99 2.66
CA GLN A 3 14.07 2.17 1.21
C GLN A 3 13.32 3.46 0.81
N ALA A 4 12.23 3.79 1.50
CA ALA A 4 11.45 5.00 1.24
C ALA A 4 12.25 6.25 1.59
N GLN A 5 12.97 6.24 2.71
CA GLN A 5 13.89 7.30 3.11
C GLN A 5 15.01 7.51 2.07
N MET A 6 15.62 6.44 1.58
CA MET A 6 16.65 6.51 0.53
C MET A 6 16.13 7.11 -0.77
N LEU A 7 14.85 6.87 -1.10
CA LEU A 7 14.18 7.39 -2.29
C LEU A 7 13.57 8.79 -2.07
N GLY A 8 13.59 9.32 -0.83
CA GLY A 8 13.00 10.62 -0.50
C GLY A 8 11.48 10.65 -0.63
N VAL A 9 10.80 9.52 -0.40
CA VAL A 9 9.33 9.40 -0.44
C VAL A 9 8.81 8.87 0.89
N GLU A 10 7.55 9.17 1.20
CA GLU A 10 6.90 8.62 2.39
C GLU A 10 6.74 7.08 2.29
N PRO A 11 6.88 6.32 3.39
CA PRO A 11 6.79 4.86 3.35
C PRO A 11 5.47 4.30 2.82
N ASP A 12 4.35 4.96 3.12
CA ASP A 12 3.04 4.60 2.60
C ASP A 12 2.88 4.97 1.11
N VAL A 13 3.46 6.08 0.66
CA VAL A 13 3.55 6.43 -0.78
C VAL A 13 4.32 5.36 -1.53
N LEU A 14 5.49 4.94 -1.03
CA LEU A 14 6.28 3.87 -1.66
C LEU A 14 5.50 2.56 -1.70
N PHE A 15 4.79 2.21 -0.61
CA PHE A 15 3.93 1.03 -0.57
C PHE A 15 2.85 1.09 -1.66
N CYS A 16 2.13 2.21 -1.76
CA CYS A 16 1.06 2.40 -2.74
C CYS A 16 1.59 2.35 -4.18
N GLN A 17 2.77 2.94 -4.45
CA GLN A 17 3.42 2.88 -5.76
C GLN A 17 3.78 1.45 -6.15
N ARG A 18 4.44 0.70 -5.26
CA ARG A 18 4.80 -0.70 -5.52
C ARG A 18 3.59 -1.59 -5.69
N PHE A 19 2.55 -1.39 -4.89
CA PHE A 19 1.30 -2.15 -5.04
C PHE A 19 0.63 -1.86 -6.39
N LEU A 20 0.66 -0.61 -6.85
CA LEU A 20 0.18 -0.26 -8.18
C LEU A 20 1.04 -0.89 -9.29
N GLU A 21 2.36 -0.92 -9.15
CA GLU A 21 3.26 -1.46 -10.18
C GLU A 21 3.20 -3.00 -10.27
N GLU A 22 3.24 -3.69 -9.12
CA GLU A 22 3.26 -5.16 -9.07
C GLU A 22 1.86 -5.77 -9.23
N GLU A 23 0.84 -5.10 -8.68
CA GLU A 23 -0.54 -5.61 -8.65
C GLU A 23 -1.51 -4.74 -9.46
N GLY A 24 -1.13 -3.65 -10.10
CA GLY A 24 -2.10 -2.87 -10.91
C GLY A 24 -3.31 -2.35 -10.11
N VAL A 25 -3.22 -2.28 -8.78
CA VAL A 25 -4.29 -1.80 -7.89
C VAL A 25 -3.89 -0.44 -7.31
N CYS A 26 -4.70 0.57 -7.57
CA CYS A 26 -4.50 1.91 -7.02
C CYS A 26 -5.19 2.04 -5.65
N VAL A 27 -4.42 2.45 -4.64
CA VAL A 27 -4.89 2.77 -3.29
C VAL A 27 -4.31 4.12 -2.86
N GLY A 28 -4.95 4.79 -1.91
CA GLY A 28 -4.48 6.09 -1.43
C GLY A 28 -3.47 5.96 -0.28
N PRO A 29 -2.37 6.71 -0.26
CA PRO A 29 -1.49 6.78 0.90
C PRO A 29 -2.16 7.53 2.07
N GLY A 30 -1.84 7.15 3.29
CA GLY A 30 -2.39 7.74 4.51
C GLY A 30 -1.87 9.16 4.79
N CYS A 31 -0.67 9.50 4.31
CA CYS A 31 -0.01 10.78 4.55
C CYS A 31 -0.80 11.97 3.98
N GLU A 32 -1.59 11.73 2.93
CA GLU A 32 -2.52 12.72 2.35
C GLU A 32 -3.63 13.16 3.31
N ASN A 33 -3.86 12.42 4.40
CA ASN A 33 -4.90 12.68 5.39
C ASN A 33 -4.35 13.14 6.74
N GLY A 34 -3.07 13.51 6.82
CA GLY A 34 -2.46 14.04 8.05
C GLY A 34 -2.29 13.01 9.16
N GLN A 35 -1.89 11.78 8.80
CA GLN A 35 -1.54 10.75 9.79
C GLN A 35 -0.29 11.15 10.61
N ASP A 36 -0.18 10.63 11.84
CA ASP A 36 0.99 10.82 12.70
C ASP A 36 2.24 10.08 12.15
N ASP A 37 3.42 10.68 12.33
CA ASP A 37 4.72 10.26 11.72
C ASP A 37 5.14 8.81 12.01
N ASP A 38 4.62 8.19 13.06
CA ASP A 38 4.99 6.84 13.49
C ASP A 38 4.11 5.72 12.88
N ASN A 39 3.02 6.07 12.19
CA ASN A 39 2.09 5.09 11.61
C ASN A 39 1.87 5.31 10.11
N PHE A 40 1.80 4.21 9.36
CA PHE A 40 1.60 4.23 7.90
C PHE A 40 0.30 3.53 7.53
N HIS A 41 -0.61 4.25 6.88
CA HIS A 41 -1.92 3.74 6.48
C HIS A 41 -2.07 3.71 4.96
N ILE A 42 -3.01 2.89 4.50
CA ILE A 42 -3.55 2.93 3.13
C ILE A 42 -5.06 3.12 3.18
N ARG A 43 -5.61 3.73 2.13
CA ARG A 43 -7.05 3.95 1.97
C ARG A 43 -7.58 3.14 0.80
N ILE A 44 -8.63 2.36 1.08
CA ILE A 44 -9.33 1.50 0.11
C ILE A 44 -10.73 2.04 -0.12
N CYS A 45 -11.21 2.02 -1.36
CA CYS A 45 -12.57 2.37 -1.71
C CYS A 45 -13.50 1.16 -1.59
N VAL A 46 -14.35 1.14 -0.55
CA VAL A 46 -15.32 0.04 -0.31
C VAL A 46 -16.58 0.12 -1.17
N LEU A 47 -16.73 1.18 -1.97
CA LEU A 47 -17.85 1.34 -2.91
C LEU A 47 -17.69 0.49 -4.17
N ALA A 48 -16.56 -0.20 -4.35
CA ALA A 48 -16.36 -1.16 -5.42
C ALA A 48 -17.34 -2.36 -5.28
N PRO A 49 -17.77 -2.98 -6.39
CA PRO A 49 -18.55 -4.21 -6.33
C PRO A 49 -17.85 -5.28 -5.46
N PRO A 50 -18.59 -6.12 -4.70
CA PRO A 50 -17.99 -7.08 -3.77
C PRO A 50 -16.92 -7.98 -4.40
N ALA A 51 -17.13 -8.47 -5.62
CA ALA A 51 -16.16 -9.30 -6.33
C ALA A 51 -14.84 -8.56 -6.63
N ALA A 52 -14.92 -7.28 -7.00
CA ALA A 52 -13.73 -6.46 -7.24
C ALA A 52 -12.99 -6.15 -5.92
N LEU A 53 -13.74 -5.89 -4.84
CA LEU A 53 -13.15 -5.68 -3.52
C LEU A 53 -12.46 -6.95 -3.01
N GLU A 54 -13.05 -8.13 -3.21
CA GLU A 54 -12.46 -9.42 -2.84
C GLU A 54 -11.14 -9.68 -3.60
N GLU A 55 -11.11 -9.36 -4.89
CA GLU A 55 -9.88 -9.43 -5.68
C GLU A 55 -8.81 -8.47 -5.14
N VAL A 56 -9.17 -7.20 -4.90
CA VAL A 56 -8.26 -6.21 -4.33
C VAL A 56 -7.68 -6.67 -2.99
N LEU A 57 -8.51 -7.19 -2.08
CA LEU A 57 -8.07 -7.66 -0.77
C LEU A 57 -7.17 -8.90 -0.87
N THR A 58 -7.46 -9.81 -1.79
CA THR A 58 -6.63 -11.00 -2.05
C THR A 58 -5.23 -10.62 -2.55
N ARG A 59 -5.18 -9.67 -3.48
CA ARG A 59 -3.93 -9.15 -4.04
C ARG A 59 -3.14 -8.36 -3.01
N LEU A 60 -3.81 -7.52 -2.22
CA LEU A 60 -3.20 -6.79 -1.11
C LEU A 60 -2.55 -7.73 -0.10
N GLY A 61 -3.26 -8.78 0.34
CA GLY A 61 -2.72 -9.76 1.29
C GLY A 61 -1.50 -10.50 0.73
N SER A 62 -1.58 -10.96 -0.51
CA SER A 62 -0.47 -11.66 -1.18
C SER A 62 0.76 -10.77 -1.36
N PHE A 63 0.54 -9.55 -1.85
CA PHE A 63 1.59 -8.54 -2.01
C PHE A 63 2.25 -8.19 -0.68
N HIS A 64 1.46 -7.92 0.36
CA HIS A 64 1.98 -7.53 1.67
C HIS A 64 2.87 -8.63 2.28
N LEU A 65 2.46 -9.91 2.18
CA LEU A 65 3.28 -11.03 2.65
C LEU A 65 4.59 -11.16 1.87
N ARG A 66 4.58 -10.99 0.54
CA ARG A 66 5.80 -10.99 -0.27
C ARG A 66 6.71 -9.81 0.05
N LEU A 67 6.13 -8.63 0.27
CA LEU A 67 6.85 -7.44 0.67
C LEU A 67 7.59 -7.66 2.00
N LEU A 68 6.90 -8.18 3.02
CA LEU A 68 7.52 -8.50 4.31
C LEU A 68 8.61 -9.56 4.20
N SER A 69 8.39 -10.59 3.38
CA SER A 69 9.37 -11.67 3.15
C SER A 69 10.63 -11.16 2.41
N SER A 70 10.50 -10.11 1.61
CA SER A 70 11.60 -9.49 0.86
C SER A 70 12.37 -8.44 1.67
N CYS A 71 11.87 -8.07 2.85
CA CYS A 71 12.53 -7.18 3.79
C CYS A 71 13.36 -7.95 4.84
N CYS A 72 13.46 -9.28 4.72
CA CYS A 72 14.36 -10.14 5.51
C CYS A 72 15.72 -10.31 4.83
#